data_AF-A0A6B2JPN7-F1
#
_entry.id   AF-A0A6B2JPN7-F1
#
_cell.length_a   1.000
_cell.length_b   1.000
_cell.length_c   1.000
_cell.angle_alpha   90.00
_cell.angle_beta   90.00
_cell.angle_gamma   90.00
#
_symmetry.space_group_name_H-M   'P 1'
#
loop_
_entity.id
_entity.type
_entity.pdbx_description
1 polymer ?
#
loop_
_entity_poly.entity_id
_entity_poly.type
_entity_poly.pdbx_seq_one_letter_code
_entity_poly.pdbx_strand_id
1 'polypeptide(L)'
;MSILSRLIPEGAATRRAREIASLPEGDLAAWGVSRAELSGLARMPHEQIVRMERMAHVFGADSLRPEQQAEIARACAGCFAHGQCRGALAEEAGPERMGFCPNATTFRQIAEG
;
A
#
# COMPACT_ATOMS: atom_id res chain seq x y z
N MET A 1 -2.42 -14.56 -0.90
CA MET A 1 -1.93 -13.85 0.31
C MET A 1 -1.76 -12.38 -0.01
N SER A 2 -2.03 -11.48 0.94
CA SER A 2 -1.98 -10.02 0.74
C SER A 2 -0.57 -9.47 1.03
N ILE A 3 -0.02 -8.64 0.13
CA ILE A 3 1.25 -7.93 0.35
C ILE A 3 1.12 -6.96 1.52
N LEU A 4 -0.02 -6.27 1.64
CA LEU A 4 -0.24 -5.27 2.68
C LEU A 4 -0.08 -5.85 4.09
N SER A 5 -0.53 -7.09 4.31
CA SER A 5 -0.33 -7.79 5.60
C SER A 5 1.14 -7.92 6.00
N ARG A 6 2.06 -7.96 5.02
CA ARG A 6 3.51 -7.99 5.26
C ARG A 6 4.10 -6.60 5.48
N LEU A 7 3.36 -5.55 5.12
CA LEU A 7 3.70 -4.16 5.37
C LEU A 7 3.20 -3.68 6.74
N ILE A 8 2.06 -4.15 7.24
CA ILE A 8 1.49 -3.73 8.55
C ILE A 8 2.29 -4.31 9.71
N PRO A 9 3.03 -3.54 10.54
CA PRO A 9 3.91 -4.01 11.63
C PRO A 9 3.19 -4.79 12.73
N GLU A 10 2.96 -6.08 12.49
CA GLU A 10 2.61 -7.05 13.54
C GLU A 10 3.87 -7.83 13.96
N GLY A 11 4.44 -7.44 15.11
CA GLY A 11 5.60 -8.08 15.74
C GLY A 11 6.96 -7.44 15.42
N ALA A 12 7.97 -7.77 16.25
CA ALA A 12 9.32 -7.23 16.18
C ALA A 12 9.90 -7.32 14.75
N ALA A 13 10.52 -6.25 14.25
CA ALA A 13 11.04 -6.11 12.88
C ALA A 13 11.85 -7.33 12.37
N THR A 14 12.52 -8.05 13.28
CA THR A 14 13.25 -9.29 13.00
C THR A 14 12.35 -10.43 12.50
N ARG A 15 11.14 -10.59 13.05
CA ARG A 15 10.17 -11.63 12.62
C ARG A 15 9.78 -11.40 11.17
N ARG A 16 9.42 -10.18 10.82
CA ARG A 16 9.06 -9.77 9.46
C ARG A 16 10.20 -9.97 8.45
N ALA A 17 11.41 -9.57 8.83
CA ALA A 17 12.57 -9.76 7.98
C ALA A 17 12.77 -11.25 7.65
N ARG A 18 12.59 -12.15 8.63
CA ARG A 18 12.63 -13.60 8.40
C ARG A 18 11.49 -14.08 7.50
N GLU A 19 10.28 -13.60 7.73
CA GLU A 19 9.11 -13.96 6.92
C GLU A 19 9.24 -13.55 5.45
N ILE A 20 9.83 -12.38 5.17
CA ILE A 20 10.13 -11.94 3.81
C ILE A 20 11.29 -12.74 3.22
N ALA A 21 12.32 -13.04 4.03
CA ALA A 21 13.46 -13.85 3.61
C ALA A 21 13.05 -15.28 3.20
N SER A 22 12.04 -15.85 3.86
CA SER A 22 11.54 -17.20 3.56
C SER A 22 10.56 -17.28 2.39
N LEU A 23 10.18 -16.16 1.76
CA LEU A 23 9.23 -16.19 0.65
C LEU A 23 9.85 -16.84 -0.61
N PRO A 24 9.15 -17.77 -1.26
CA PRO A 24 9.55 -18.33 -2.55
C PRO A 24 9.69 -17.23 -3.61
N GLU A 25 10.67 -17.36 -4.51
CA GLU A 25 10.84 -16.45 -5.65
C GLU A 25 9.60 -16.41 -6.57
N GLY A 26 8.89 -17.54 -6.71
CA GLY A 26 7.68 -17.62 -7.51
C GLY A 26 6.54 -16.73 -6.98
N ASP A 27 6.40 -16.64 -5.66
CA ASP A 27 5.41 -15.75 -5.03
C ASP A 27 5.78 -14.28 -5.24
N LEU A 28 7.05 -13.95 -5.06
CA LEU A 28 7.58 -12.60 -5.30
C LEU A 28 7.39 -12.17 -6.76
N ALA A 29 7.66 -13.08 -7.71
CA ALA A 29 7.45 -12.85 -9.13
C ALA A 29 5.98 -12.66 -9.47
N ALA A 30 5.08 -13.49 -8.91
CA ALA A 30 3.64 -13.33 -9.09
C ALA A 30 3.11 -11.99 -8.55
N TRP A 31 3.77 -11.43 -7.54
CA TRP A 31 3.47 -10.13 -6.96
C TRP A 31 4.15 -8.96 -7.68
N GLY A 32 5.02 -9.23 -8.66
CA GLY A 32 5.76 -8.21 -9.39
C GLY A 32 6.75 -7.42 -8.52
N VAL A 33 7.30 -8.03 -7.47
CA VAL A 33 8.27 -7.38 -6.56
C VAL A 33 9.52 -8.23 -6.38
N SER A 34 10.66 -7.57 -6.20
CA SER A 34 11.85 -8.26 -5.69
C SER A 34 11.80 -8.40 -4.17
N ARG A 35 12.57 -9.33 -3.60
CA ARG A 35 12.71 -9.44 -2.14
C ARG A 35 13.26 -8.16 -1.50
N ALA A 36 14.23 -7.52 -2.16
CA ALA A 36 14.83 -6.28 -1.69
C ALA A 36 13.80 -5.15 -1.65
N GLU A 37 12.98 -5.05 -2.70
CA GLU A 37 11.88 -4.10 -2.78
C GLU A 37 10.81 -4.35 -1.71
N LEU A 38 10.33 -5.59 -1.57
CA LEU A 38 9.36 -5.94 -0.53
C LEU A 38 9.90 -5.63 0.87
N SER A 39 11.20 -5.86 1.10
CA SER A 39 11.86 -5.49 2.36
C SER A 39 11.91 -3.96 2.56
N GLY A 40 12.05 -3.18 1.49
CA GLY A 40 11.98 -1.73 1.52
C GLY A 40 10.57 -1.22 1.85
N LEU A 41 9.56 -1.73 1.15
CA LEU A 41 8.15 -1.41 1.41
C LEU A 41 7.73 -1.81 2.82
N ALA A 42 8.23 -2.94 3.33
CA ALA A 42 7.95 -3.43 4.68
C ALA A 42 8.45 -2.51 5.81
N ARG A 43 9.29 -1.53 5.48
CA ARG A 43 9.78 -0.48 6.39
C ARG A 43 8.95 0.81 6.33
N MET A 44 7.93 0.88 5.47
CA MET A 44 7.00 2.00 5.47
C MET A 44 6.43 2.21 6.88
N PRO A 45 6.30 3.47 7.34
CA PRO A 45 5.63 3.77 8.60
C PRO A 45 4.23 3.15 8.63
N HIS A 46 3.86 2.54 9.76
CA HIS A 46 2.53 1.93 9.94
C HIS A 46 1.40 2.90 9.55
N GLU A 47 1.51 4.14 10.01
CA GLU A 47 0.54 5.19 9.76
C GLU A 47 0.38 5.50 8.27
N GLN A 48 1.44 5.37 7.47
CA GLN A 48 1.37 5.54 6.02
C GLN A 48 0.63 4.38 5.34
N ILE A 49 0.83 3.15 5.81
CA ILE A 49 0.12 1.95 5.31
C ILE A 49 -1.37 2.05 5.63
N VAL A 50 -1.72 2.41 6.87
CA VAL A 50 -3.12 2.61 7.28
C VAL A 50 -3.79 3.68 6.44
N ARG A 51 -3.13 4.82 6.18
CA ARG A 51 -3.67 5.84 5.28
C ARG A 51 -3.87 5.31 3.86
N MET A 52 -2.93 4.51 3.35
CA MET A 52 -3.05 3.92 2.01
C MET A 52 -4.27 2.99 1.91
N GLU A 53 -4.53 2.17 2.93
CA GLU A 53 -5.73 1.32 2.99
C GLU A 53 -7.00 2.14 3.06
N ARG A 54 -7.03 3.19 3.90
CA ARG A 54 -8.16 4.12 3.97
C ARG A 54 -8.40 4.84 2.64
N MET A 55 -7.32 5.20 1.93
CA MET A 55 -7.43 5.79 0.59
C MET A 55 -8.05 4.80 -0.40
N ALA A 56 -7.67 3.52 -0.37
CA ALA A 56 -8.29 2.50 -1.20
C ALA A 56 -9.80 2.42 -0.94
N HIS A 57 -10.20 2.44 0.33
CA HIS A 57 -11.60 2.43 0.75
C HIS A 57 -12.40 3.65 0.28
N VAL A 58 -11.82 4.86 0.35
CA VAL A 58 -12.46 6.10 -0.17
C VAL A 58 -12.88 5.95 -1.63
N PHE A 59 -12.07 5.25 -2.43
CA PHE A 59 -12.36 5.01 -3.84
C PHE A 59 -13.18 3.73 -4.11
N GLY A 60 -13.50 2.92 -3.09
CA GLY A 60 -14.16 1.61 -3.27
C GLY A 60 -13.22 0.51 -3.79
N ALA A 61 -11.91 0.69 -3.70
CA ALA A 61 -10.89 -0.23 -4.19
C ALA A 61 -10.40 -1.22 -3.11
N ASP A 62 -11.31 -1.82 -2.33
CA ASP A 62 -10.96 -2.67 -1.17
C ASP A 62 -10.33 -4.02 -1.56
N SER A 63 -10.56 -4.49 -2.79
CA SER A 63 -10.13 -5.81 -3.27
C SER A 63 -8.95 -5.73 -4.23
N LEU A 64 -7.81 -5.24 -3.74
CA LEU A 64 -6.58 -5.14 -4.52
C LEU A 64 -5.90 -6.51 -4.70
N ARG A 65 -5.54 -6.85 -5.95
CA ARG A 65 -4.65 -7.99 -6.24
C ARG A 65 -3.22 -7.69 -5.75
N PRO A 66 -2.40 -8.71 -5.40
CA PRO A 66 -1.06 -8.50 -4.87
C PRO A 66 -0.20 -7.55 -5.71
N GLU A 67 -0.16 -7.71 -7.02
CA GLU A 67 0.60 -6.86 -7.94
C GLU A 67 0.13 -5.39 -7.91
N GLN A 68 -1.17 -5.15 -7.74
CA GLN A 68 -1.73 -3.80 -7.58
C GLN A 68 -1.33 -3.21 -6.23
N GLN A 69 -1.36 -4.02 -5.16
CA GLN A 69 -0.90 -3.59 -3.83
C GLN A 69 0.58 -3.16 -3.86
N ALA A 70 1.43 -3.90 -4.57
CA ALA A 70 2.84 -3.55 -4.74
C ALA A 70 3.04 -2.22 -5.47
N GLU A 71 2.32 -2.01 -6.58
CA GLU A 71 2.38 -0.77 -7.36
C GLU A 71 1.91 0.44 -6.52
N ILE A 72 0.76 0.30 -5.85
CA ILE A 72 0.19 1.34 -4.98
C ILE A 72 1.13 1.64 -3.81
N ALA A 73 1.71 0.62 -3.18
CA ALA A 73 2.67 0.79 -2.08
C ALA A 73 3.93 1.51 -2.55
N ARG A 74 4.44 1.20 -3.75
CA ARG A 74 5.61 1.86 -4.35
C ARG A 74 5.38 3.37 -4.53
N ALA A 75 4.26 3.75 -5.14
CA ALA A 75 3.90 5.15 -5.32
C ALA A 75 3.58 5.85 -3.99
N CYS A 76 2.94 5.16 -3.05
CA CYS A 76 2.63 5.70 -1.73
C CYS A 76 3.90 5.99 -0.94
N ALA A 77 4.86 5.05 -0.91
CA ALA A 77 6.11 5.16 -0.16
C ALA A 77 6.93 6.41 -0.55
N GLY A 78 6.93 6.78 -1.83
CA GLY A 78 7.64 7.95 -2.37
C GLY A 78 6.85 9.25 -2.36
N CYS A 79 5.59 9.24 -1.92
CA CYS A 79 4.74 10.44 -1.93
C CYS A 79 5.14 11.42 -0.81
N PHE A 80 4.98 12.73 -1.05
CA PHE A 80 5.24 13.78 -0.05
C PHE A 80 3.96 14.50 0.44
N ALA A 81 2.78 14.15 -0.08
CA ALA A 81 1.50 14.79 0.26
C ALA A 81 0.90 14.30 1.60
N HIS A 82 1.73 14.01 2.60
CA HIS A 82 1.30 13.33 3.84
C HIS A 82 0.31 14.17 4.64
N GLY A 83 0.56 15.48 4.75
CA GLY A 83 -0.34 16.40 5.45
C GLY A 83 -1.71 16.51 4.78
N GLN A 84 -1.74 16.61 3.45
CA GLN A 84 -2.99 16.64 2.67
C GLN A 84 -3.76 15.33 2.80
N CYS A 85 -3.05 14.20 2.72
CA CYS A 85 -3.63 12.86 2.92
C CYS A 85 -4.27 12.72 4.30
N ARG A 86 -3.57 13.11 5.38
CA ARG A 86 -4.12 13.09 6.73
C ARG A 86 -5.34 13.98 6.87
N GLY A 87 -5.27 15.22 6.39
CA GLY A 87 -6.37 16.18 6.48
C GLY A 87 -7.61 15.68 5.75
N ALA A 88 -7.47 15.27 4.49
CA ALA A 88 -8.58 14.78 3.69
C ALA A 88 -9.23 13.52 4.31
N LEU A 89 -8.43 12.59 4.85
CA LEU A 89 -8.95 11.40 5.53
C LEU A 89 -9.58 11.72 6.90
N ALA A 90 -9.11 12.74 7.62
CA ALA A 90 -9.71 13.16 8.88
C ALA A 90 -11.06 13.88 8.67
N GLU A 91 -11.21 14.55 7.53
CA GLU A 91 -12.44 15.22 7.10
C GLU A 91 -13.44 14.27 6.41
N GLU A 92 -13.13 12.97 6.30
CA GLU A 92 -13.93 11.99 5.55
C GLU A 92 -14.25 12.45 4.11
N ALA A 93 -13.28 13.13 3.49
CA ALA A 93 -13.45 13.68 2.15
C ALA A 93 -13.63 12.59 1.09
N GLY A 94 -14.42 12.89 0.06
CA GLY A 94 -14.68 11.99 -1.06
C GLY A 94 -13.54 11.95 -2.10
N PRO A 95 -13.61 10.99 -3.06
CA PRO A 95 -12.66 10.83 -4.16
C PRO A 95 -12.30 12.10 -4.92
N GLU A 96 -13.25 13.02 -5.07
CA GLU A 96 -13.11 14.30 -5.78
C GLU A 96 -12.08 15.23 -5.14
N ARG A 97 -11.84 15.10 -3.84
CA ARG A 97 -10.86 15.90 -3.09
C ARG A 97 -9.48 15.24 -3.00
N MET A 98 -9.31 14.06 -3.57
CA MET A 98 -8.09 13.24 -3.46
C MET A 98 -7.11 13.42 -4.62
N GLY A 99 -7.22 14.50 -5.39
CA GLY A 99 -6.37 14.77 -6.56
C GLY A 99 -4.86 14.88 -6.25
N PHE A 100 -4.48 15.06 -4.98
CA PHE A 100 -3.09 15.05 -4.53
C PHE A 100 -2.48 13.65 -4.45
N CYS A 101 -3.30 12.60 -4.37
CA CYS A 101 -2.83 11.24 -4.18
C CYS A 101 -2.32 10.69 -5.53
N PRO A 102 -1.06 10.23 -5.62
CA PRO A 102 -0.54 9.66 -6.87
C PRO A 102 -1.27 8.39 -7.30
N ASN A 103 -1.91 7.69 -6.34
CA ASN A 103 -2.68 6.48 -6.60
C ASN A 103 -4.16 6.75 -6.95
N ALA A 104 -4.62 8.01 -6.97
CA ALA A 104 -6.04 8.32 -7.15
C ALA A 104 -6.60 7.74 -8.45
N THR A 105 -5.87 7.87 -9.56
CA THR A 105 -6.28 7.31 -10.86
C THR A 105 -6.33 5.79 -10.81
N THR A 106 -5.30 5.16 -10.23
CA THR A 106 -5.23 3.69 -10.10
C THR A 106 -6.40 3.16 -9.26
N PHE A 107 -6.72 3.80 -8.13
CA PHE A 107 -7.85 3.37 -7.32
C PHE A 107 -9.20 3.50 -8.04
N ARG A 108 -9.43 4.58 -8.79
CA ARG A 108 -10.67 4.71 -9.61
C ARG A 108 -10.79 3.61 -10.65
N GLN A 109 -9.71 3.35 -11.38
CA GLN A 109 -9.69 2.30 -12.41
C GLN A 109 -10.00 0.92 -11.82
N ILE A 110 -9.58 0.66 -10.57
CA ILE A 110 -9.85 -0.59 -9.88
C ILE A 110 -11.30 -0.68 -9.42
N ALA A 111 -11.88 0.41 -8.93
CA ALA A 111 -13.26 0.42 -8.43
C ALA A 111 -14.31 0.36 -9.55
N GLU A 112 -13.94 0.79 -10.75
CA GLU A 112 -14.82 0.82 -11.94
C GLU A 112 -14.77 -0.49 -12.77
N GLY A 113 -13.83 -1.38 -12.49
CA GLY A 113 -13.61 -2.65 -13.22
C GLY A 113 -14.11 -3.88 -12.48
#